data_AF-A0A1V3KCZ2-F1
#
_entry.id   AF-A0A1V3KCZ2-F1
#
_cell.length_a   1.000
_cell.length_b   1.000
_cell.length_c   1.000
_cell.angle_alpha   90.00
_cell.angle_beta   90.00
_cell.angle_gamma   90.00
#
_symmetry.space_group_name_H-M   'P 1'
#
loop_
_entity.id
_entity.type
_entity.pdbx_description
1 polymer ?
#
loop_
_entity_poly.entity_id
_entity_poly.type
_entity_poly.pdbx_seq_one_letter_code
_entity_poly.pdbx_strand_id
1 'polypeptide(L)'
;DNTREILQLLKEEGLPVYIYYYNELAFTPVPILNNVMRLLLEKDSLIDYIFPLDADEFIYCPSRIRLESLLDFIPEDRVGMYTWRGYLPNTTEYNPDFLTSFTEQRQENILTPKVIIPRKIAEQHKLTIGSHFMVNEANEEIKSVVFCASQHRHFYTWFIQKFNAEFIETDDLWLGHYPIRSVNQQIKKVLEKSITMAIKFSGGDDVAWENQLKDLLNNNMIISLERLRLIAYQYRADNIEPIQVFHQQALRTERLTFKYLHLVEDSPLPTVARLILELANKLRK
;
A
#
# COMPACT_ATOMS: atom_id res chain seq x y z
N ASP A 1 13.51 6.27 8.93
CA ASP A 1 13.36 7.74 8.75
C ASP A 1 12.58 8.28 9.95
N ASN A 2 12.02 9.50 9.84
CA ASN A 2 11.31 10.17 10.93
C ASN A 2 9.82 9.80 11.02
N THR A 3 9.38 8.70 10.38
CA THR A 3 7.98 8.24 10.43
C THR A 3 7.47 8.10 11.87
N ARG A 4 8.29 7.59 12.78
CA ARG A 4 7.93 7.43 14.20
C ARG A 4 7.64 8.75 14.88
N GLU A 5 8.45 9.77 14.62
CA GLU A 5 8.33 11.09 15.25
C GLU A 5 7.08 11.81 14.73
N ILE A 6 6.81 11.71 13.43
CA ILE A 6 5.57 12.22 12.83
C ILE A 6 4.34 11.57 13.48
N LEU A 7 4.33 10.24 13.66
CA LEU A 7 3.22 9.54 14.31
C LEU A 7 3.03 9.95 15.78
N GLN A 8 4.13 10.18 16.53
CA GLN A 8 4.08 10.64 17.91
C GLN A 8 3.48 12.04 18.00
N LEU A 9 3.94 12.97 17.15
CA LEU A 9 3.41 14.32 17.10
C LEU A 9 1.92 14.34 16.73
N LEU A 10 1.49 13.54 15.74
CA LEU A 10 0.07 13.39 15.39
C LEU A 10 -0.77 12.88 16.57
N LYS A 11 -0.23 11.95 17.37
CA LYS A 11 -0.90 11.48 18.59
C LYS A 11 -0.98 12.58 19.66
N GLU A 12 0.07 13.39 19.82
CA GLU A 12 0.11 14.52 20.75
C GLU A 12 -0.89 15.62 20.38
N GLU A 13 -1.27 15.75 19.10
CA GLU A 13 -2.37 16.61 18.66
C GLU A 13 -3.76 16.11 19.09
N GLY A 14 -3.85 14.92 19.70
CA GLY A 14 -5.11 14.32 20.14
C GLY A 14 -5.83 13.53 19.03
N LEU A 15 -5.17 13.26 17.90
CA LEU A 15 -5.72 12.36 16.88
C LEU A 15 -5.80 10.92 17.43
N PRO A 16 -6.77 10.11 16.99
CA PRO A 16 -6.98 8.74 17.45
C PRO A 16 -5.91 7.78 16.87
N VAL A 17 -4.64 8.02 17.21
CA VAL A 17 -3.48 7.29 16.71
C VAL A 17 -2.92 6.41 17.82
N TYR A 18 -2.90 5.10 17.59
CA TYR A 18 -2.30 4.11 18.46
C TYR A 18 -1.05 3.54 17.80
N ILE A 19 0.09 3.67 18.47
CA ILE A 19 1.40 3.28 17.92
C ILE A 19 1.83 1.97 18.59
N TYR A 20 2.06 0.95 17.76
CA TYR A 20 2.64 -0.33 18.18
C TYR A 20 4.05 -0.45 17.61
N TYR A 21 5.00 -0.85 18.45
CA TYR A 21 6.41 -0.96 18.06
C TYR A 21 6.75 -2.41 17.72
N TYR A 22 7.39 -2.60 16.58
CA TYR A 22 7.97 -3.86 16.16
C TYR A 22 9.45 -3.65 15.90
N ASN A 23 10.30 -4.28 16.72
CA ASN A 23 11.74 -4.00 16.78
C ASN A 23 12.59 -5.10 16.10
N GLU A 24 11.98 -5.94 15.25
CA GLU A 24 12.72 -6.96 14.49
C GLU A 24 13.14 -6.43 13.11
N LEU A 25 14.34 -6.82 12.67
CA LEU A 25 14.85 -6.48 11.34
C LEU A 25 14.17 -7.26 10.21
N ALA A 26 13.67 -8.46 10.51
CA ALA A 26 12.91 -9.26 9.56
C ALA A 26 11.42 -8.94 9.70
N PHE A 27 10.95 -7.99 8.90
CA PHE A 27 9.51 -7.72 8.83
C PHE A 27 8.77 -8.90 8.19
N THR A 28 7.95 -9.59 8.99
CA THR A 28 6.97 -10.59 8.55
C THR A 28 5.57 -9.97 8.69
N PRO A 29 5.04 -9.33 7.64
CA PRO A 29 3.83 -8.50 7.75
C PRO A 29 2.61 -9.28 8.25
N VAL A 30 2.44 -10.52 7.80
CA VAL A 30 1.23 -11.32 8.07
C VAL A 30 1.02 -11.60 9.56
N PRO A 31 1.98 -12.18 10.30
CA PRO A 31 1.83 -12.35 11.75
C PRO A 31 1.59 -11.04 12.50
N ILE A 32 2.27 -9.97 12.11
CA ILE A 32 2.17 -8.67 12.78
C ILE A 32 0.78 -8.07 12.60
N LEU A 33 0.28 -8.02 11.36
CA LEU A 33 -1.03 -7.45 11.05
C LEU A 33 -2.16 -8.23 11.72
N ASN A 34 -2.11 -9.56 11.72
CA ASN A 34 -3.08 -10.39 12.43
C ASN A 34 -3.05 -10.15 13.94
N ASN A 35 -1.85 -9.99 14.53
CA ASN A 35 -1.73 -9.68 15.96
C ASN A 35 -2.29 -8.29 16.29
N VAL A 36 -1.98 -7.27 15.48
CA VAL A 36 -2.52 -5.91 15.66
C VAL A 36 -4.04 -5.91 15.52
N MET A 37 -4.58 -6.61 14.52
CA MET A 37 -6.02 -6.76 14.32
C MET A 37 -6.70 -7.30 15.58
N ARG A 38 -6.19 -8.41 16.14
CA ARG A 38 -6.72 -8.98 17.40
C ARG A 38 -6.65 -7.98 18.56
N LEU A 39 -5.51 -7.31 18.75
CA LEU A 39 -5.34 -6.32 19.83
C LEU A 39 -6.29 -5.13 19.71
N LEU A 40 -6.63 -4.71 18.49
CA LEU A 40 -7.61 -3.65 18.25
C LEU A 40 -9.01 -4.10 18.68
N LEU A 41 -9.42 -5.31 18.26
CA LEU A 41 -10.73 -5.87 18.57
C LEU A 41 -10.93 -6.14 20.07
N GLU A 42 -9.88 -6.52 20.79
CA GLU A 42 -9.89 -6.69 22.24
C GLU A 42 -10.01 -5.37 23.00
N LYS A 43 -9.47 -4.28 22.44
CA LYS A 43 -9.45 -2.96 23.10
C LYS A 43 -10.72 -2.15 22.87
N ASP A 44 -11.36 -2.32 21.72
CA ASP A 44 -12.49 -1.49 21.32
C ASP A 44 -13.60 -2.35 20.71
N SER A 45 -14.69 -2.48 21.47
CA SER A 45 -15.88 -3.19 21.06
C SER A 45 -16.71 -2.42 20.02
N LEU A 46 -16.42 -1.13 19.79
CA LEU A 46 -17.13 -0.27 18.83
C LEU A 46 -16.53 -0.34 17.42
N ILE A 47 -15.47 -1.11 17.20
CA ILE A 47 -14.92 -1.33 15.85
C ILE A 47 -15.88 -2.23 15.07
N ASP A 48 -16.52 -1.68 14.05
CA ASP A 48 -17.39 -2.42 13.12
C ASP A 48 -16.61 -2.98 11.92
N TYR A 49 -15.67 -2.20 11.39
CA TYR A 49 -14.88 -2.54 10.21
C TYR A 49 -13.40 -2.20 10.39
N ILE A 50 -12.53 -3.00 9.78
CA ILE A 50 -11.08 -2.78 9.75
C ILE A 50 -10.63 -2.59 8.30
N PHE A 51 -9.83 -1.55 8.08
CA PHE A 51 -9.23 -1.19 6.79
C PHE A 51 -7.71 -1.32 6.89
N PRO A 52 -7.12 -2.47 6.53
CA PRO A 52 -5.67 -2.61 6.45
C PRO A 52 -5.12 -1.84 5.24
N LEU A 53 -4.29 -0.82 5.50
CA LEU A 53 -3.71 0.05 4.47
C LEU A 53 -2.19 0.10 4.57
N ASP A 54 -1.54 0.15 3.41
CA ASP A 54 -0.14 0.54 3.29
C ASP A 54 -0.01 2.07 3.30
N ALA A 55 1.17 2.59 3.68
CA ALA A 55 1.38 4.03 3.83
C ALA A 55 1.39 4.83 2.50
N ASP A 56 1.36 4.14 1.35
CA ASP A 56 1.23 4.71 0.02
C ASP A 56 -0.15 4.44 -0.62
N GLU A 57 -1.13 4.05 0.20
CA GLU A 57 -2.51 3.78 -0.19
C GLU A 57 -3.47 4.78 0.45
N PHE A 58 -4.46 5.23 -0.33
CA PHE A 58 -5.43 6.22 0.11
C PHE A 58 -6.83 5.82 -0.33
N ILE A 59 -7.77 5.79 0.62
CA ILE A 59 -9.17 5.49 0.33
C ILE A 59 -9.79 6.72 -0.35
N TYR A 60 -10.41 6.48 -1.49
CA TYR A 60 -11.32 7.44 -2.10
C TYR A 60 -12.77 7.05 -1.78
N CYS A 61 -13.52 8.00 -1.25
CA CYS A 61 -14.97 7.96 -1.22
C CYS A 61 -15.50 9.41 -1.21
N PRO A 62 -16.56 9.74 -1.96
CA PRO A 62 -17.01 11.13 -2.06
C PRO A 62 -17.51 11.72 -0.73
N SER A 63 -17.92 10.88 0.23
CA SER A 63 -18.26 11.32 1.58
C SER A 63 -18.23 10.18 2.59
N ARG A 64 -18.16 10.52 3.88
CA ARG A 64 -18.31 9.55 4.98
C ARG A 64 -19.66 8.84 4.96
N ILE A 65 -20.75 9.56 4.72
CA ILE A 65 -22.11 8.99 4.64
C ILE A 65 -22.18 7.97 3.50
N ARG A 66 -21.58 8.29 2.35
CA ARG A 66 -21.52 7.36 1.22
C ARG A 66 -20.70 6.12 1.56
N LEU A 67 -19.55 6.28 2.20
CA LEU A 67 -18.72 5.16 2.66
C LEU A 67 -19.54 4.23 3.56
N GLU A 68 -20.19 4.77 4.60
CA GLU A 68 -21.03 3.99 5.52
C GLU A 68 -22.15 3.26 4.78
N SER A 69 -22.87 3.94 3.88
CA SER A 69 -23.92 3.29 3.08
C SER A 69 -23.40 2.15 2.18
N LEU A 70 -22.14 2.24 1.75
CA LEU A 70 -21.51 1.19 0.94
C LEU A 70 -21.11 -0.01 1.80
N LEU A 71 -20.65 0.24 3.03
CA LEU A 71 -20.28 -0.82 3.97
C LEU A 71 -21.47 -1.70 4.37
N ASP A 72 -22.68 -1.12 4.41
CA ASP A 72 -23.93 -1.85 4.68
C ASP A 72 -24.24 -2.93 3.62
N PHE A 73 -23.67 -2.83 2.42
CA PHE A 73 -23.81 -3.87 1.39
C PHE A 73 -22.89 -5.06 1.61
N ILE A 74 -21.99 -5.06 2.61
CA ILE A 74 -21.12 -6.20 2.93
C ILE A 74 -21.89 -7.15 3.86
N PRO A 75 -22.27 -8.37 3.42
CA PRO A 75 -22.92 -9.34 4.28
C PRO A 75 -22.02 -9.82 5.42
N GLU A 76 -22.62 -10.28 6.51
CA GLU A 76 -21.90 -10.72 7.71
C GLU A 76 -20.93 -11.90 7.48
N ASP A 77 -21.15 -12.71 6.44
CA ASP A 77 -20.33 -13.88 6.08
C ASP A 77 -19.29 -13.58 4.99
N ARG A 78 -19.14 -12.32 4.59
CA ARG A 78 -18.22 -11.89 3.52
C ARG A 78 -17.30 -10.77 4.00
N VAL A 79 -16.18 -10.62 3.30
CA VAL A 79 -15.37 -9.40 3.36
C VAL A 79 -15.79 -8.43 2.25
N GLY A 80 -15.64 -7.13 2.48
CA GLY A 80 -15.65 -6.16 1.40
C GLY A 80 -14.30 -6.15 0.69
N MET A 81 -14.27 -5.72 -0.56
CA MET A 81 -13.04 -5.47 -1.31
C MET A 81 -13.20 -4.22 -2.16
N TYR A 82 -12.23 -3.33 -2.12
CA TYR A 82 -12.09 -2.28 -3.12
C TYR A 82 -10.84 -2.50 -3.96
N THR A 83 -10.85 -1.96 -5.18
CA THR A 83 -9.79 -2.18 -6.16
C THR A 83 -8.81 -1.00 -6.19
N TRP A 84 -7.53 -1.32 -6.42
CA TRP A 84 -6.49 -0.31 -6.60
C TRP A 84 -6.67 0.47 -7.90
N ARG A 85 -6.29 1.75 -7.85
CA ARG A 85 -6.00 2.59 -9.00
C ARG A 85 -4.58 3.13 -8.83
N GLY A 86 -3.64 2.59 -9.60
CA GLY A 86 -2.25 3.02 -9.55
C GLY A 86 -2.06 4.39 -10.21
N TYR A 87 -1.41 5.31 -9.52
CA TYR A 87 -1.08 6.63 -10.06
C TYR A 87 0.32 6.66 -10.65
N LEU A 88 0.46 7.35 -11.79
CA LEU A 88 1.73 7.58 -12.44
C LEU A 88 2.35 8.91 -11.97
N PRO A 89 3.66 8.94 -11.70
CA PRO A 89 4.33 10.18 -11.36
C PRO A 89 4.34 11.15 -12.54
N ASN A 90 4.16 12.44 -12.27
CA ASN A 90 4.22 13.51 -13.26
C ASN A 90 5.44 14.42 -13.09
N THR A 91 6.30 14.15 -12.10
CA THR A 91 7.53 14.87 -11.82
C THR A 91 8.58 13.91 -11.27
N THR A 92 9.86 14.26 -11.41
CA THR A 92 11.00 13.57 -10.75
C THR A 92 11.19 14.05 -9.31
N GLU A 93 10.74 15.26 -9.02
CA GLU A 93 10.96 15.93 -7.75
C GLU A 93 9.94 15.53 -6.70
N TYR A 94 10.34 15.61 -5.43
CA TYR A 94 9.42 15.42 -4.33
C TYR A 94 8.36 16.52 -4.27
N ASN A 95 7.11 16.11 -4.22
CA ASN A 95 5.98 16.97 -3.89
C ASN A 95 5.24 16.38 -2.68
N PRO A 96 5.17 17.09 -1.54
CA PRO A 96 4.41 16.63 -0.39
C PRO A 96 2.92 16.50 -0.69
N ASP A 97 2.36 17.34 -1.58
CA ASP A 97 0.96 17.28 -2.01
C ASP A 97 0.78 16.52 -3.33
N PHE A 98 1.42 15.37 -3.47
CA PHE A 98 1.34 14.56 -4.70
C PHE A 98 -0.09 14.13 -5.05
N LEU A 99 -0.99 14.02 -4.06
CA LEU A 99 -2.39 13.61 -4.22
C LEU A 99 -3.23 14.57 -5.07
N THR A 100 -2.84 15.85 -5.13
CA THR A 100 -3.52 16.86 -5.98
C THR A 100 -2.87 17.00 -7.35
N SER A 101 -1.58 16.66 -7.47
CA SER A 101 -0.83 16.83 -8.71
C SER A 101 -0.85 15.61 -9.61
N PHE A 102 -0.82 14.40 -9.05
CA PHE A 102 -0.82 13.18 -9.84
C PHE A 102 -2.25 12.90 -10.28
N THR A 103 -2.51 13.10 -11.56
CA THR A 103 -3.85 12.96 -12.15
C THR A 103 -3.99 11.68 -12.94
N GLU A 104 -2.91 11.11 -13.46
CA GLU A 104 -2.98 9.97 -14.37
C GLU A 104 -3.01 8.66 -13.62
N GLN A 105 -4.14 7.95 -13.76
CA GLN A 105 -4.32 6.59 -13.28
C GLN A 105 -3.93 5.63 -14.39
N ARG A 106 -3.02 4.70 -14.11
CA ARG A 106 -2.59 3.70 -15.08
C ARG A 106 -3.72 2.73 -15.41
N GLN A 107 -3.71 2.21 -16.62
CA GLN A 107 -4.49 1.03 -16.99
C GLN A 107 -3.97 -0.16 -16.19
N GLU A 108 -4.83 -0.74 -15.36
CA GLU A 108 -4.51 -1.98 -14.67
C GLU A 108 -4.76 -3.15 -15.62
N ASN A 109 -3.77 -4.04 -15.75
CA ASN A 109 -3.92 -5.33 -16.43
C ASN A 109 -4.37 -6.44 -15.47
N ILE A 110 -4.26 -6.19 -14.16
CA ILE A 110 -4.74 -7.04 -13.06
C ILE A 110 -5.24 -6.11 -11.95
N LEU A 111 -6.49 -6.27 -11.52
CA LEU A 111 -7.00 -5.55 -10.36
C LEU A 111 -6.58 -6.25 -9.07
N THR A 112 -5.65 -5.63 -8.36
CA THR A 112 -5.33 -6.02 -6.99
C THR A 112 -6.42 -5.50 -6.04
N PRO A 113 -7.08 -6.38 -5.26
CA PRO A 113 -7.98 -5.94 -4.21
C PRO A 113 -7.26 -5.65 -2.88
N LYS A 114 -7.90 -4.87 -2.03
CA LYS A 114 -7.64 -4.80 -0.59
C LYS A 114 -8.92 -5.06 0.17
N VAL A 115 -8.84 -5.82 1.26
CA VAL A 115 -10.03 -6.18 2.03
C VAL A 115 -10.50 -5.05 2.92
N ILE A 116 -11.82 -4.98 3.09
CA ILE A 116 -12.52 -4.33 4.17
C ILE A 116 -13.08 -5.44 5.04
N ILE A 117 -12.73 -5.47 6.33
CA ILE A 117 -12.97 -6.63 7.18
C ILE A 117 -14.06 -6.27 8.20
N PRO A 118 -15.26 -6.84 8.11
CA PRO A 118 -16.23 -6.74 9.20
C PRO A 118 -15.68 -7.37 10.48
N ARG A 119 -16.02 -6.81 11.63
CA ARG A 119 -15.59 -7.29 12.95
C ARG A 119 -15.73 -8.81 13.10
N LYS A 120 -16.93 -9.33 12.82
CA LYS A 120 -17.26 -10.76 12.97
C LYS A 120 -16.33 -11.67 12.17
N ILE A 121 -15.92 -11.23 10.98
CA ILE A 121 -14.94 -11.95 10.16
C ILE A 121 -13.54 -11.84 10.80
N ALA A 122 -13.15 -10.64 11.23
CA ALA A 122 -11.83 -10.39 11.84
C ALA A 122 -11.60 -11.17 13.14
N GLU A 123 -12.66 -11.48 13.90
CA GLU A 123 -12.58 -12.28 15.13
C GLU A 123 -12.29 -13.77 14.89
N GLN A 124 -12.58 -14.28 13.69
CA GLN A 124 -12.57 -15.72 13.39
C GLN A 124 -11.54 -16.12 12.33
N HIS A 125 -11.06 -15.15 11.54
CA HIS A 125 -10.30 -15.41 10.32
C HIS A 125 -8.97 -14.65 10.30
N LYS A 126 -8.08 -15.03 9.37
CA LYS A 126 -6.73 -14.46 9.29
C LYS A 126 -6.50 -13.69 8.00
N LEU A 127 -5.84 -12.55 8.11
CA LEU A 127 -5.32 -11.76 6.99
C LEU A 127 -4.18 -12.51 6.29
N THR A 128 -4.15 -12.41 4.96
CA THR A 128 -3.04 -12.92 4.14
C THR A 128 -2.07 -11.82 3.72
N ILE A 129 -1.04 -12.19 2.95
CA ILE A 129 0.00 -11.26 2.50
C ILE A 129 -0.58 -10.11 1.68
N GLY A 130 -0.10 -8.90 1.96
CA GLY A 130 -0.58 -7.68 1.31
C GLY A 130 -2.01 -7.30 1.67
N SER A 131 -2.66 -7.98 2.61
CA SER A 131 -4.06 -7.73 2.99
C SER A 131 -5.03 -7.80 1.80
N HIS A 132 -4.75 -8.71 0.87
CA HIS A 132 -5.53 -8.87 -0.36
C HIS A 132 -6.80 -9.71 -0.15
N PHE A 133 -6.79 -10.63 0.83
CA PHE A 133 -7.94 -11.46 1.20
C PHE A 133 -7.81 -12.00 2.64
N MET A 134 -8.84 -12.69 3.11
CA MET A 134 -8.89 -13.38 4.40
C MET A 134 -9.00 -14.90 4.17
N VAL A 135 -8.52 -15.70 5.12
CA VAL A 135 -8.69 -17.16 5.11
C VAL A 135 -9.20 -17.68 6.45
N ASN A 136 -9.92 -18.81 6.43
CA ASN A 136 -10.31 -19.53 7.63
C ASN A 136 -9.19 -20.43 8.18
N GLU A 137 -9.49 -21.16 9.26
CA GLU A 137 -8.54 -22.08 9.90
C GLU A 137 -8.09 -23.21 8.97
N ALA A 138 -8.93 -23.61 8.01
CA ALA A 138 -8.61 -24.58 6.96
C ALA A 138 -7.83 -23.96 5.77
N ASN A 139 -7.46 -22.67 5.85
CA ASN A 139 -6.84 -21.88 4.78
C ASN A 139 -7.70 -21.69 3.52
N GLU A 140 -9.03 -21.81 3.66
CA GLU A 140 -9.96 -21.52 2.57
C GLU A 140 -10.26 -20.02 2.54
N GLU A 141 -10.35 -19.47 1.32
CA GLU A 141 -10.60 -18.04 1.11
C GLU A 141 -12.01 -17.65 1.55
N ILE A 142 -12.11 -16.54 2.27
CA ILE A 142 -13.40 -15.98 2.67
C ILE A 142 -14.06 -15.31 1.48
N LYS A 143 -15.35 -15.61 1.31
CA LYS A 143 -16.18 -15.04 0.27
C LYS A 143 -16.17 -13.51 0.32
N SER A 144 -16.27 -12.87 -0.84
CA SER A 144 -16.07 -11.43 -0.94
C SER A 144 -17.25 -10.71 -1.61
N VAL A 145 -17.40 -9.43 -1.31
CA VAL A 145 -18.17 -8.46 -2.10
C VAL A 145 -17.20 -7.40 -2.61
N VAL A 146 -17.13 -7.22 -3.93
CA VAL A 146 -16.18 -6.31 -4.57
C VAL A 146 -16.90 -5.05 -5.02
N PHE A 147 -16.48 -3.90 -4.49
CA PHE A 147 -16.83 -2.58 -5.00
C PHE A 147 -15.98 -2.32 -6.23
N CYS A 148 -16.63 -2.33 -7.39
CA CYS A 148 -15.94 -2.24 -8.66
C CYS A 148 -16.71 -1.37 -9.64
N ALA A 149 -15.98 -0.57 -10.40
CA ALA A 149 -16.58 0.28 -11.41
C ALA A 149 -16.99 -0.54 -12.63
N SER A 150 -18.08 -0.15 -13.32
CA SER A 150 -18.66 -0.97 -14.40
C SER A 150 -17.70 -1.19 -15.59
N GLN A 151 -16.78 -0.25 -15.83
CA GLN A 151 -15.68 -0.38 -16.80
C GLN A 151 -14.75 -1.58 -16.53
N HIS A 152 -14.67 -2.06 -15.28
CA HIS A 152 -13.78 -3.13 -14.83
C HIS A 152 -14.45 -4.51 -14.82
N ARG A 153 -15.65 -4.64 -15.42
CA ARG A 153 -16.39 -5.91 -15.54
C ARG A 153 -15.58 -7.06 -16.13
N HIS A 154 -14.60 -6.76 -16.99
CA HIS A 154 -13.72 -7.77 -17.58
C HIS A 154 -12.87 -8.53 -16.54
N PHE A 155 -12.70 -7.99 -15.33
CA PHE A 155 -12.04 -8.68 -14.21
C PHE A 155 -12.96 -9.58 -13.38
N TYR A 156 -14.29 -9.52 -13.58
CA TYR A 156 -15.23 -10.20 -12.68
C TYR A 156 -15.01 -11.71 -12.64
N THR A 157 -14.77 -12.33 -13.79
CA THR A 157 -14.53 -13.78 -13.87
C THR A 157 -13.39 -14.23 -12.95
N TRP A 158 -12.30 -13.47 -12.91
CA TRP A 158 -11.17 -13.77 -12.03
C TRP A 158 -11.56 -13.65 -10.55
N PHE A 159 -12.26 -12.58 -10.18
CA PHE A 159 -12.74 -12.38 -8.80
C PHE A 159 -13.75 -13.45 -8.35
N ILE A 160 -14.66 -13.88 -9.23
CA ILE A 160 -15.62 -14.95 -8.95
C ILE A 160 -14.88 -16.26 -8.72
N GLN A 161 -13.96 -16.62 -9.61
CA GLN A 161 -13.21 -17.87 -9.52
C GLN A 161 -12.29 -17.91 -8.31
N LYS A 162 -11.67 -16.77 -7.97
CA LYS A 162 -10.71 -16.69 -6.88
C LYS A 162 -11.42 -16.56 -5.52
N PHE A 163 -12.29 -15.56 -5.37
CA PHE A 163 -12.84 -15.14 -4.07
C PHE A 163 -14.33 -15.43 -3.90
N ASN A 164 -14.96 -16.18 -4.81
CA ASN A 164 -16.41 -16.39 -4.85
C ASN A 164 -17.18 -15.05 -4.73
N ALA A 165 -16.68 -14.06 -5.47
CA ALA A 165 -17.07 -12.66 -5.33
C ALA A 165 -18.50 -12.39 -5.82
N GLU A 166 -19.21 -11.58 -5.05
CA GLU A 166 -20.35 -10.78 -5.51
C GLU A 166 -19.89 -9.35 -5.78
N PHE A 167 -20.69 -8.56 -6.50
CA PHE A 167 -20.28 -7.22 -6.94
C PHE A 167 -21.30 -6.15 -6.56
N ILE A 168 -20.77 -5.03 -6.09
CA ILE A 168 -21.50 -3.76 -6.00
C ILE A 168 -20.88 -2.83 -7.03
N GLU A 169 -21.64 -2.55 -8.08
CA GLU A 169 -21.15 -1.69 -9.15
C GLU A 169 -21.13 -0.23 -8.71
N THR A 170 -19.94 0.34 -8.53
CA THR A 170 -19.76 1.73 -8.09
C THR A 170 -18.36 2.25 -8.43
N ASP A 171 -18.27 3.55 -8.72
CA ASP A 171 -17.00 4.29 -8.81
C ASP A 171 -16.71 5.10 -7.53
N ASP A 172 -17.56 4.96 -6.50
CA ASP A 172 -17.53 5.79 -5.29
C ASP A 172 -16.64 5.21 -4.17
N LEU A 173 -16.06 4.03 -4.36
CA LEU A 173 -15.17 3.41 -3.37
C LEU A 173 -14.05 2.63 -4.05
N TRP A 174 -12.82 3.15 -3.94
CA TRP A 174 -11.61 2.56 -4.49
C TRP A 174 -10.38 3.06 -3.74
N LEU A 175 -9.22 2.49 -4.03
CA LEU A 175 -7.97 2.83 -3.36
C LEU A 175 -6.98 3.46 -4.34
N GLY A 176 -6.57 4.70 -4.11
CA GLY A 176 -5.47 5.33 -4.83
C GLY A 176 -4.14 4.78 -4.33
N HIS A 177 -3.34 4.20 -5.23
CA HIS A 177 -2.02 3.66 -4.91
C HIS A 177 -0.91 4.51 -5.52
N TYR A 178 0.04 4.94 -4.69
CA TYR A 178 1.13 5.85 -5.07
C TYR A 178 2.50 5.21 -4.79
N PRO A 179 2.85 4.10 -5.48
CA PRO A 179 4.06 3.36 -5.17
C PRO A 179 5.31 4.21 -5.39
N ILE A 180 5.31 5.06 -6.41
CA ILE A 180 6.45 5.90 -6.80
C ILE A 180 6.01 7.36 -6.88
N ARG A 181 6.71 8.25 -6.17
CA ARG A 181 6.36 9.67 -5.98
C ARG A 181 7.49 10.63 -6.34
N SER A 182 8.74 10.18 -6.32
CA SER A 182 9.92 10.94 -6.73
C SER A 182 11.08 10.01 -7.05
N VAL A 183 12.11 10.53 -7.72
CA VAL A 183 13.36 9.81 -7.97
C VAL A 183 14.04 9.45 -6.65
N ASN A 184 14.15 10.40 -5.72
CA ASN A 184 14.79 10.17 -4.43
C ASN A 184 14.08 9.10 -3.60
N GLN A 185 12.74 9.10 -3.59
CA GLN A 185 11.96 8.06 -2.93
C GLN A 185 12.20 6.68 -3.56
N GLN A 186 12.27 6.60 -4.89
CA GLN A 186 12.54 5.34 -5.58
C GLN A 186 13.95 4.81 -5.28
N ILE A 187 14.96 5.67 -5.31
CA ILE A 187 16.33 5.32 -4.92
C ILE A 187 16.37 4.81 -3.49
N LYS A 188 15.71 5.51 -2.55
CA LYS A 188 15.60 5.08 -1.16
C LYS A 188 15.00 3.68 -1.05
N LYS A 189 13.85 3.44 -1.72
CA LYS A 189 13.18 2.12 -1.71
C LYS A 189 14.10 1.01 -2.20
N VAL A 190 14.80 1.19 -3.32
CA VAL A 190 15.71 0.18 -3.87
C VAL A 190 16.86 -0.10 -2.90
N LEU A 191 17.53 0.94 -2.39
CA LEU A 191 18.66 0.77 -1.47
C LEU A 191 18.26 0.11 -0.13
N GLU A 192 17.14 0.53 0.47
CA GLU A 192 16.62 -0.07 1.70
C GLU A 192 16.32 -1.57 1.51
N LYS A 193 15.69 -1.93 0.39
CA LYS A 193 15.37 -3.32 0.07
C LYS A 193 16.63 -4.15 -0.16
N SER A 194 17.59 -3.65 -0.93
CA SER A 194 18.87 -4.34 -1.16
C SER A 194 19.64 -4.61 0.13
N ILE A 195 19.70 -3.65 1.05
CA ILE A 195 20.36 -3.85 2.37
C ILE A 195 19.58 -4.88 3.20
N THR A 196 18.24 -4.79 3.23
CA THR A 196 17.41 -5.74 3.97
C THR A 196 17.56 -7.17 3.45
N MET A 197 17.67 -7.35 2.14
CA MET A 197 17.95 -8.65 1.51
C MET A 197 19.29 -9.22 1.97
N ALA A 198 20.34 -8.39 1.97
CA ALA A 198 21.66 -8.80 2.48
C ALA A 198 21.63 -9.19 3.97
N ILE A 199 20.83 -8.50 4.79
CA ILE A 199 20.65 -8.83 6.22
C ILE A 199 19.93 -10.16 6.43
N LYS A 200 18.91 -10.48 5.62
CA LYS A 200 18.01 -11.61 5.87
C LYS A 200 18.62 -12.99 5.60
N PHE A 201 19.75 -13.09 4.88
CA PHE A 201 20.36 -14.38 4.47
C PHE A 201 19.35 -15.38 3.88
N SER A 202 18.22 -14.89 3.36
CA SER A 202 17.21 -15.72 2.72
C SER A 202 17.60 -15.82 1.26
N GLY A 203 18.04 -17.00 0.82
CA GLY A 203 18.32 -17.31 -0.60
C GLY A 203 17.07 -17.31 -1.49
N GLY A 204 16.11 -16.42 -1.22
CA GLY A 204 15.00 -16.11 -2.10
C GLY A 204 15.44 -15.02 -3.06
N ASP A 205 15.53 -15.38 -4.34
CA ASP A 205 15.92 -14.50 -5.43
C ASP A 205 14.82 -13.46 -5.69
N ASP A 206 14.80 -12.36 -4.95
CA ASP A 206 14.02 -11.18 -5.34
C ASP A 206 14.78 -10.39 -6.42
N VAL A 207 14.98 -11.06 -7.56
CA VAL A 207 15.75 -10.61 -8.73
C VAL A 207 15.31 -9.21 -9.20
N ALA A 208 14.04 -8.84 -8.95
CA ALA A 208 13.49 -7.55 -9.32
C ALA A 208 14.23 -6.38 -8.65
N TRP A 209 14.45 -6.43 -7.33
CA TRP A 209 15.16 -5.35 -6.62
C TRP A 209 16.65 -5.32 -6.96
N GLU A 210 17.28 -6.47 -7.16
CA GLU A 210 18.67 -6.55 -7.58
C GLU A 210 18.87 -5.94 -8.98
N ASN A 211 17.98 -6.27 -9.93
CA ASN A 211 18.01 -5.70 -11.27
C ASN A 211 17.77 -4.19 -11.25
N GLN A 212 16.85 -3.70 -10.42
CA GLN A 212 16.67 -2.26 -10.24
C GLN A 212 17.92 -1.59 -9.66
N LEU A 213 18.60 -2.21 -8.70
CA LEU A 213 19.85 -1.66 -8.17
C LEU A 213 20.95 -1.60 -9.25
N LYS A 214 21.12 -2.68 -10.02
CA LYS A 214 22.07 -2.71 -11.15
C LYS A 214 21.75 -1.62 -12.17
N ASP A 215 20.49 -1.46 -12.53
CA ASP A 215 20.02 -0.41 -13.45
C ASP A 215 20.33 0.99 -12.92
N LEU A 216 20.05 1.25 -11.63
CA LEU A 216 20.39 2.54 -11.00
C LEU A 216 21.89 2.82 -11.07
N LEU A 217 22.75 1.84 -10.74
CA LEU A 217 24.20 2.01 -10.76
C LEU A 217 24.72 2.26 -12.18
N ASN A 218 24.23 1.52 -13.17
CA ASN A 218 24.61 1.69 -14.57
C ASN A 218 24.22 3.07 -15.13
N ASN A 219 23.20 3.71 -14.56
CA ASN A 219 22.72 5.03 -14.96
C ASN A 219 23.14 6.15 -13.99
N ASN A 220 24.18 5.94 -13.17
CA ASN A 220 24.69 6.93 -12.21
C ASN A 220 23.61 7.49 -11.26
N MET A 221 22.64 6.65 -10.86
CA MET A 221 21.51 7.01 -10.01
C MET A 221 20.55 8.06 -10.63
N ILE A 222 20.65 8.31 -11.93
CA ILE A 222 19.77 9.24 -12.65
C ILE A 222 18.59 8.46 -13.21
N ILE A 223 17.37 8.93 -12.94
CA ILE A 223 16.13 8.36 -13.47
C ILE A 223 15.34 9.47 -14.16
N SER A 224 15.07 9.30 -15.46
CA SER A 224 14.19 10.21 -16.19
C SER A 224 12.73 10.06 -15.74
N LEU A 225 11.89 11.07 -15.98
CA LEU A 225 10.46 10.95 -15.67
C LEU A 225 9.81 9.76 -16.41
N GLU A 226 10.14 9.56 -17.68
CA GLU A 226 9.64 8.42 -18.46
C GLU A 226 10.02 7.08 -17.81
N ARG A 227 11.29 6.92 -17.38
CA ARG A 227 11.75 5.71 -16.70
C ARG A 227 11.06 5.55 -15.34
N LEU A 228 10.90 6.62 -14.58
CA LEU A 228 10.21 6.61 -13.29
C LEU A 228 8.74 6.17 -13.44
N ARG A 229 8.07 6.67 -14.49
CA ARG A 229 6.71 6.28 -14.84
C ARG A 229 6.62 4.82 -15.28
N LEU A 230 7.61 4.33 -16.04
CA LEU A 230 7.67 2.93 -16.43
C LEU A 230 7.83 2.02 -15.21
N ILE A 231 8.71 2.37 -14.26
CA ILE A 231 8.85 1.66 -12.98
C ILE A 231 7.51 1.66 -12.22
N ALA A 232 6.84 2.80 -12.14
CA ALA A 232 5.54 2.91 -11.47
C ALA A 232 4.46 2.06 -12.16
N TYR A 233 4.44 2.03 -13.49
CA TYR A 233 3.54 1.18 -14.28
C TYR A 233 3.81 -0.31 -14.05
N GLN A 234 5.09 -0.69 -14.04
CA GLN A 234 5.56 -2.07 -13.90
C GLN A 234 5.58 -2.59 -12.46
N TYR A 235 5.29 -1.75 -11.45
CA TYR A 235 5.34 -2.14 -10.04
C TYR A 235 4.59 -3.45 -9.70
N ARG A 236 3.60 -3.83 -10.54
CA ARG A 236 2.90 -5.14 -10.51
C ARG A 236 2.54 -5.70 -11.89
N ALA A 237 3.11 -5.16 -12.96
CA ALA A 237 2.83 -5.68 -14.31
C ALA A 237 3.93 -6.66 -14.70
N ASP A 238 3.55 -7.87 -15.11
CA ASP A 238 4.49 -8.91 -15.51
C ASP A 238 5.10 -8.64 -16.91
N ASN A 239 4.50 -7.73 -17.68
CA ASN A 239 4.88 -7.47 -19.06
C ASN A 239 5.39 -6.05 -19.28
N ILE A 240 6.38 -5.92 -20.18
CA ILE A 240 6.85 -4.65 -20.70
C ILE A 240 5.86 -4.19 -21.78
N GLU A 241 4.75 -3.60 -21.36
CA GLU A 241 3.81 -2.92 -22.24
C GLU A 241 4.04 -1.40 -22.23
N PRO A 242 3.69 -0.70 -23.33
CA PRO A 242 3.68 0.76 -23.29
C PRO A 242 2.74 1.24 -22.18
N ILE A 243 3.12 2.33 -21.51
CA ILE A 243 2.31 2.93 -20.44
C ILE A 243 0.95 3.33 -21.02
N GLN A 244 -0.11 2.79 -20.45
CA GLN A 244 -1.47 3.19 -20.77
C GLN A 244 -2.11 3.91 -19.58
N VAL A 245 -2.82 4.99 -19.87
CA VAL A 245 -3.58 5.77 -18.89
C VAL A 245 -5.05 5.41 -19.06
N PHE A 246 -5.69 4.98 -17.99
CA PHE A 246 -7.11 4.64 -17.99
C PHE A 246 -7.98 5.87 -17.71
N HIS A 247 -7.58 6.68 -16.74
CA HIS A 247 -8.34 7.84 -16.28
C HIS A 247 -7.44 8.99 -15.87
N GLN A 248 -7.95 10.21 -15.95
CA GLN A 248 -7.25 11.42 -15.52
C GLN A 248 -8.06 12.18 -14.47
N GLN A 249 -7.76 11.89 -13.21
CA GLN A 249 -8.37 12.53 -12.05
C GLN A 249 -7.43 12.40 -10.86
N ALA A 250 -7.12 13.53 -10.21
CA ALA A 250 -6.43 13.54 -8.92
C ALA A 250 -7.32 12.93 -7.82
N LEU A 251 -6.72 12.29 -6.81
CA LEU A 251 -7.46 11.72 -5.69
C LEU A 251 -8.29 12.79 -4.95
N ARG A 252 -7.72 14.00 -4.82
CA ARG A 252 -8.41 15.18 -4.28
C ARG A 252 -8.03 16.43 -5.05
N THR A 253 -8.93 17.39 -5.08
CA THR A 253 -8.72 18.70 -5.73
C THR A 253 -8.32 19.77 -4.71
N GLU A 254 -8.86 19.70 -3.50
CA GLU A 254 -8.52 20.63 -2.41
C GLU A 254 -7.08 20.39 -1.93
N ARG A 255 -6.31 21.46 -1.75
CA ARG A 255 -4.96 21.40 -1.18
C ARG A 255 -4.99 21.32 0.33
N LEU A 256 -4.07 20.57 0.92
CA LEU A 256 -3.93 20.43 2.36
C LEU A 256 -2.68 21.16 2.84
N THR A 257 -2.76 21.72 4.06
CA THR A 257 -1.59 22.23 4.75
C THR A 257 -0.90 21.05 5.44
N PHE A 258 0.28 20.70 4.98
CA PHE A 258 1.06 19.62 5.57
C PHE A 258 1.79 20.09 6.83
N LYS A 259 1.56 19.39 7.93
CA LYS A 259 2.31 19.56 9.17
C LYS A 259 3.59 18.73 9.11
N TYR A 260 4.60 19.14 9.87
CA TYR A 260 5.84 18.39 10.05
C TYR A 260 6.67 18.13 8.78
N LEU A 261 6.52 18.95 7.74
CA LEU A 261 7.33 18.83 6.51
C LEU A 261 8.84 18.89 6.78
N HIS A 262 9.27 19.62 7.82
CA HIS A 262 10.67 19.68 8.24
C HIS A 262 11.23 18.33 8.73
N LEU A 263 10.38 17.38 9.11
CA LEU A 263 10.77 16.01 9.47
C LEU A 263 10.80 15.08 8.26
N VAL A 264 10.22 15.46 7.13
CA VAL A 264 10.21 14.61 5.94
C VAL A 264 11.59 14.61 5.30
N GLU A 265 12.22 13.45 5.29
CA GLU A 265 13.52 13.25 4.69
C GLU A 265 13.35 12.72 3.26
N ASP A 266 13.54 13.60 2.28
CA ASP A 266 13.50 13.22 0.86
C ASP A 266 14.81 12.56 0.41
N SER A 267 15.96 12.95 0.97
CA SER A 267 17.24 12.34 0.58
C SER A 267 17.33 10.86 1.00
N PRO A 268 17.76 9.96 0.10
CA PRO A 268 17.99 8.55 0.46
C PRO A 268 19.17 8.36 1.43
N LEU A 269 20.15 9.28 1.44
CA LEU A 269 21.46 9.08 2.08
C LEU A 269 21.39 8.81 3.58
N PRO A 270 20.67 9.60 4.41
CA PRO A 270 20.76 9.40 5.84
C PRO A 270 20.04 8.13 6.29
N THR A 271 18.97 7.74 5.59
CA THR A 271 18.32 6.44 5.79
C THR A 271 19.28 5.30 5.49
N VAL A 272 19.96 5.32 4.35
CA VAL A 272 20.94 4.30 3.97
C VAL A 272 22.09 4.24 4.98
N ALA A 273 22.61 5.39 5.41
CA ALA A 273 23.67 5.46 6.42
C ALA A 273 23.26 4.80 7.74
N ARG A 274 22.01 5.02 8.22
CA ARG A 274 21.48 4.35 9.42
C ARG A 274 21.40 2.84 9.24
N LEU A 275 20.90 2.35 8.12
CA LEU A 275 20.82 0.92 7.83
C LEU A 275 22.19 0.25 7.74
N ILE A 276 23.20 0.93 7.17
CA ILE A 276 24.58 0.44 7.13
C ILE A 276 25.13 0.28 8.56
N LEU A 277 24.89 1.26 9.45
CA LEU A 277 25.32 1.17 10.85
C LEU A 277 24.63 0.02 11.59
N GLU A 278 23.33 -0.20 11.36
CA GLU A 278 22.59 -1.32 11.94
C GLU A 278 23.13 -2.68 11.46
N LEU A 279 23.39 -2.81 10.16
CA LEU A 279 24.01 -4.00 9.58
C LEU A 279 25.40 -4.25 10.17
N ALA A 280 26.26 -3.22 10.24
CA ALA A 280 27.60 -3.33 10.82
C ALA A 280 27.56 -3.75 12.30
N ASN A 281 26.64 -3.20 13.09
CA ASN A 281 26.45 -3.59 14.48
C ASN A 281 26.01 -5.03 14.65
N LYS A 282 25.26 -5.58 13.69
CA LYS A 282 24.89 -6.99 13.68
C LYS A 282 26.03 -7.91 13.29
N LEU A 283 26.77 -7.58 12.22
CA LEU A 283 27.89 -8.41 11.75
C LEU A 283 29.07 -8.47 12.74
N ARG A 284 29.15 -7.50 13.67
CA ARG A 284 30.13 -7.50 14.76
C ARG A 284 29.74 -8.38 15.96
N LYS A 285 28.50 -8.88 16.01
CA LYS A 285 28.01 -9.81 17.04
C LYS A 285 28.08 -11.24 16.53
#